data_AF-A0A7S4GHJ4-F1
#
_entry.id   AF-A0A7S4GHJ4-F1
#
_cell.length_a   1.000
_cell.length_b   1.000
_cell.length_c   1.000
_cell.angle_alpha   90.00
_cell.angle_beta   90.00
_cell.angle_gamma   90.00
#
_symmetry.space_group_name_H-M   'P 1'
#
loop_
_entity.id
_entity.type
_entity.pdbx_description
1 polymer ?
#
loop_
_entity_poly.entity_id
_entity_poly.type
_entity_poly.pdbx_seq_one_letter_code
_entity_poly.pdbx_strand_id
1 'polypeptide(L)'
;VFQYFRNLTLLEPGTSNVVPSLVAFGKVVNWSEPWLVGLAGFHLLSWIFTFATRKNENVQLILFLSNLMLIFSATYLNMFLGQNWQAFATQPYFDPQGVFIFIVFSVPLLLLSFCLLINLIVSTVSVLSSLSPL
;
A
#
# COMPACT_ATOMS: atom_id res chain seq x y z
N VAL A 1 13.04 0.02 4.50
CA VAL A 1 12.82 -1.46 4.43
C VAL A 1 14.13 -2.24 4.44
N PHE A 2 14.96 -2.23 3.38
CA PHE A 2 16.21 -3.02 3.31
C PHE A 2 17.23 -2.76 4.43
N GLN A 3 17.28 -1.56 5.02
CA GLN A 3 18.23 -1.21 6.10
C GLN A 3 17.69 -1.47 7.51
N TYR A 4 16.37 -1.41 7.71
CA TYR A 4 15.70 -1.93 8.91
C TYR A 4 15.81 -3.46 8.98
N PHE A 5 15.65 -4.15 7.83
CA PHE A 5 15.95 -5.58 7.68
C PHE A 5 17.44 -5.90 7.86
N ARG A 6 18.35 -5.03 7.42
CA ARG A 6 19.80 -5.17 7.66
C ARG A 6 20.18 -5.05 9.15
N ASN A 7 19.52 -4.17 9.89
CA ASN A 7 19.72 -4.07 11.34
C ASN A 7 19.05 -5.24 12.08
N LEU A 8 17.94 -5.77 11.57
CA LEU A 8 17.31 -7.01 12.05
C LEU A 8 18.21 -8.25 11.86
N THR A 9 19.07 -8.29 10.84
CA THR A 9 20.06 -9.37 10.66
C THR A 9 21.27 -9.27 11.61
N LEU A 10 21.45 -8.14 12.32
CA LEU A 10 22.53 -7.93 13.30
C LEU A 10 22.06 -8.13 14.76
N LEU A 11 20.77 -8.30 14.99
CA LEU A 11 20.21 -8.65 16.30
C LEU A 11 20.23 -10.17 16.44
N GLU A 12 20.60 -10.65 17.64
CA GLU A 12 20.62 -12.08 17.94
C GLU A 12 19.33 -12.78 17.49
N PRO A 13 19.43 -14.01 16.95
CA PRO A 13 18.28 -14.77 16.47
C PRO A 13 17.41 -15.18 17.68
N GLY A 14 16.49 -14.30 18.09
CA GLY A 14 15.59 -14.59 19.21
C GLY A 14 14.78 -13.44 19.82
N THR A 15 15.03 -12.15 19.50
CA THR A 15 14.38 -11.04 20.25
C THR A 15 13.66 -9.96 19.44
N SER A 16 13.68 -9.98 18.10
CA SER A 16 12.99 -8.96 17.29
C SER A 16 11.53 -9.32 16.99
N ASN A 17 10.69 -9.26 18.02
CA ASN A 17 9.25 -9.44 17.84
C ASN A 17 8.66 -8.26 17.03
N VAL A 18 8.36 -8.49 15.75
CA VAL A 18 7.76 -7.50 14.83
C VAL A 18 6.34 -7.11 15.26
N VAL A 19 5.63 -8.00 15.97
CA VAL A 19 4.25 -7.74 16.42
C VAL A 19 4.20 -6.58 17.43
N PRO A 20 4.99 -6.58 18.53
CA PRO A 20 5.14 -5.42 19.41
C PRO A 20 5.49 -4.12 18.71
N SER A 21 6.33 -4.13 17.67
CA SER A 21 6.73 -2.90 16.97
C SER A 21 5.60 -2.31 16.12
N LEU A 22 4.78 -3.15 15.48
CA LEU A 22 3.57 -2.69 14.77
C LEU A 22 2.49 -2.18 15.73
N VAL A 23 2.32 -2.82 16.89
CA VAL A 23 1.40 -2.35 17.93
C VAL A 23 1.86 -0.99 18.49
N ALA A 24 3.16 -0.81 18.72
CA ALA A 24 3.72 0.46 19.14
C ALA A 24 3.51 1.56 18.08
N PHE A 25 3.75 1.26 16.80
CA PHE A 25 3.45 2.16 15.68
C PHE A 25 1.98 2.59 15.71
N GLY A 26 1.05 1.64 15.83
CA GLY A 26 -0.38 1.92 15.87
C GLY A 26 -0.82 2.82 17.02
N LYS A 27 -0.10 2.80 18.15
CA LYS A 27 -0.42 3.64 19.32
C LYS A 27 0.10 5.08 19.20
N VAL A 28 1.21 5.29 18.51
CA VAL A 28 1.88 6.60 18.38
C VAL A 28 1.29 7.43 17.25
N VAL A 29 0.70 6.79 16.25
CA VAL A 29 0.01 7.48 15.16
C VAL A 29 -1.32 8.06 15.66
N ASN A 30 -1.53 9.36 15.47
CA ASN A 30 -2.83 9.97 15.71
C ASN A 30 -3.74 9.72 14.50
N TRP A 31 -4.55 8.66 14.57
CA TRP A 31 -5.45 8.26 13.48
C TRP A 31 -6.63 9.22 13.24
N SER A 32 -6.85 10.19 14.12
CA SER A 32 -7.93 11.18 13.99
C SER A 32 -7.55 12.36 13.09
N GLU A 33 -6.32 12.39 12.58
CA GLU A 33 -5.88 13.40 11.61
C GLU A 33 -6.79 13.39 10.37
N PRO A 34 -7.39 14.53 9.96
CA PRO A 34 -8.35 14.57 8.86
C PRO A 34 -7.81 13.98 7.54
N TRP A 35 -6.52 14.20 7.25
CA TRP A 35 -5.89 13.66 6.04
C TRP A 35 -5.67 12.14 6.12
N LEU A 36 -5.44 11.57 7.31
CA LEU A 36 -5.37 10.11 7.49
C LEU A 36 -6.74 9.46 7.38
N VAL A 37 -7.78 10.10 7.92
CA VAL A 37 -9.16 9.65 7.73
C VAL A 37 -9.52 9.71 6.23
N GLY A 38 -9.15 10.78 5.54
CA GLY A 38 -9.30 10.89 4.09
C GLY A 38 -8.55 9.79 3.33
N LEU A 39 -7.33 9.46 3.73
CA LEU A 39 -6.54 8.37 3.15
C LEU A 39 -7.19 7.00 3.39
N ALA A 40 -7.70 6.73 4.59
CA ALA A 40 -8.45 5.51 4.88
C ALA A 40 -9.72 5.40 4.02
N GLY A 41 -10.44 6.52 3.86
CA GLY A 41 -11.58 6.63 2.95
C GLY A 41 -11.21 6.34 1.50
N PHE A 42 -10.10 6.88 1.00
CA PHE A 42 -9.57 6.59 -0.33
C PHE A 42 -9.30 5.09 -0.53
N HIS A 43 -8.69 4.41 0.45
CA HIS A 43 -8.46 2.96 0.37
C HIS A 43 -9.77 2.18 0.32
N LEU A 44 -10.72 2.48 1.20
CA LEU A 44 -12.03 1.83 1.22
C LEU A 44 -12.77 2.01 -0.11
N LEU A 45 -12.80 3.24 -0.65
CA LEU A 45 -13.42 3.54 -1.93
C LEU A 45 -12.72 2.81 -3.09
N SER A 46 -11.40 2.72 -3.06
CA SER A 46 -10.62 1.99 -4.07
C SER A 46 -10.94 0.49 -4.07
N TRP A 47 -11.10 -0.12 -2.89
CA TRP A 47 -11.56 -1.51 -2.76
C TRP A 47 -12.99 -1.68 -3.29
N ILE A 48 -13.93 -0.83 -2.88
CA ILE A 48 -15.31 -0.87 -3.36
C ILE A 48 -15.36 -0.75 -4.89
N PHE A 49 -14.64 0.23 -5.44
CA PHE A 49 -14.60 0.47 -6.88
C PHE A 49 -13.98 -0.71 -7.65
N THR A 50 -12.90 -1.30 -7.12
CA THR A 50 -12.28 -2.49 -7.68
C THR A 50 -13.24 -3.68 -7.71
N PHE A 51 -13.95 -3.95 -6.62
CA PHE A 51 -14.93 -5.04 -6.58
C PHE A 51 -16.15 -4.79 -7.46
N ALA A 52 -16.60 -3.54 -7.57
CA ALA A 52 -17.72 -3.16 -8.43
C ALA A 52 -17.37 -3.32 -9.93
N THR A 53 -16.12 -3.05 -10.30
CA THR A 53 -15.64 -3.10 -11.69
C THR A 53 -14.95 -4.41 -12.07
N ARG A 54 -14.97 -5.43 -11.19
CA ARG A 54 -14.21 -6.69 -11.35
C ARG A 54 -14.43 -7.45 -12.65
N LYS A 55 -15.57 -7.25 -13.33
CA LYS A 55 -15.89 -7.91 -14.61
C LYS A 55 -15.39 -7.13 -15.85
N ASN A 56 -14.85 -5.93 -15.67
CA ASN A 56 -14.33 -5.10 -16.75
C ASN A 56 -12.80 -5.11 -16.72
N GLU A 57 -12.20 -5.95 -17.57
CA GLU A 57 -10.76 -6.18 -17.61
C GLU A 57 -9.95 -4.92 -17.91
N ASN A 58 -10.43 -4.07 -18.81
CA ASN A 58 -9.75 -2.81 -19.15
C ASN A 58 -9.67 -1.89 -17.93
N VAL A 59 -10.76 -1.77 -17.17
CA VAL A 59 -10.78 -0.98 -15.93
C VAL A 59 -9.85 -1.59 -14.88
N GLN A 60 -9.86 -2.91 -14.72
CA GLN A 60 -8.99 -3.61 -13.76
C GLN A 60 -7.50 -3.42 -14.11
N LEU A 61 -7.14 -3.47 -15.39
CA LEU A 61 -5.77 -3.23 -15.85
C LEU A 61 -5.34 -1.78 -15.59
N ILE A 62 -6.19 -0.80 -15.92
CA ILE A 62 -5.92 0.61 -15.64
C ILE A 62 -5.72 0.83 -14.14
N LEU A 63 -6.62 0.30 -13.30
CA LEU A 63 -6.51 0.37 -11.85
C LEU A 63 -5.22 -0.25 -11.34
N PHE A 64 -4.85 -1.43 -11.86
CA PHE A 64 -3.61 -2.11 -11.49
C PHE A 64 -2.38 -1.26 -11.79
N LEU A 65 -2.28 -0.73 -13.01
CA LEU A 65 -1.15 0.11 -13.43
C LEU A 65 -1.10 1.44 -12.67
N SER A 66 -2.25 2.10 -12.49
CA SER A 66 -2.35 3.32 -11.67
C SER A 66 -1.88 3.07 -10.24
N ASN A 67 -2.25 1.94 -9.65
CA ASN A 67 -1.87 1.60 -8.30
C ASN A 67 -0.36 1.32 -8.16
N LEU A 68 0.24 0.63 -9.15
CA LEU A 68 1.70 0.46 -9.21
C LEU A 68 2.43 1.80 -9.32
N MET A 69 1.92 2.74 -10.10
CA MET A 69 2.49 4.09 -10.20
C MET A 69 2.43 4.81 -8.85
N LEU A 70 1.30 4.76 -8.15
CA LEU A 70 1.17 5.35 -6.81
C LEU A 70 2.19 4.76 -5.83
N ILE A 71 2.30 3.42 -5.78
CA ILE A 71 3.26 2.72 -4.92
C ILE A 71 4.70 3.12 -5.28
N PHE A 72 5.03 3.20 -6.56
CA PHE A 72 6.35 3.64 -7.02
C PHE A 72 6.67 5.08 -6.59
N SER A 73 5.67 5.96 -6.65
CA SER A 73 5.79 7.36 -6.21
C SER A 73 5.87 7.54 -4.69
N ALA A 74 5.67 6.49 -3.88
CA ALA A 74 5.62 6.60 -2.42
C ALA A 74 6.88 7.22 -1.81
N THR A 75 8.07 6.91 -2.33
CA THR A 75 9.32 7.51 -1.84
C THR A 75 9.35 9.02 -2.06
N TYR A 76 8.93 9.49 -3.23
CA TYR A 76 8.88 10.92 -3.55
C TYR A 76 7.81 11.64 -2.74
N LEU A 77 6.63 11.01 -2.59
CA LEU A 77 5.56 11.51 -1.74
C LEU A 77 6.03 11.65 -0.29
N ASN A 78 6.75 10.66 0.25
CA ASN A 78 7.27 10.71 1.61
C ASN A 78 8.20 11.91 1.83
N MET A 79 9.13 12.14 0.91
CA MET A 79 10.05 13.27 0.99
C MET A 79 9.30 14.60 0.90
N PHE A 80 8.38 14.72 -0.05
CA PHE A 80 7.61 15.94 -0.25
C PHE A 80 6.69 16.25 0.94
N LEU A 81 5.92 15.26 1.40
CA LEU A 81 5.02 15.40 2.54
C LEU A 81 5.80 15.61 3.84
N GLY A 82 6.98 15.00 3.98
CA GLY A 82 7.86 15.23 5.12
C GLY A 82 8.50 16.62 5.16
N GLN A 83 8.64 17.32 4.04
CA GLN A 83 9.09 18.71 4.02
C GLN A 83 7.96 19.70 4.33
N ASN A 84 6.71 19.30 4.10
CA ASN A 84 5.53 20.17 4.16
C ASN A 84 4.51 19.74 5.23
N TRP A 85 4.89 18.88 6.16
CA TRP A 85 3.94 18.22 7.08
C TRP A 85 3.15 19.22 7.92
N GLN A 86 3.74 20.35 8.31
CA GLN A 86 3.10 21.38 9.13
C GLN A 86 1.86 21.99 8.46
N ALA A 87 1.76 21.89 7.13
CA ALA A 87 0.61 22.41 6.39
C ALA A 87 -0.67 21.58 6.59
N PHE A 88 -0.55 20.31 7.00
CA PHE A 88 -1.69 19.39 7.03
C PHE A 88 -1.72 18.40 8.20
N ALA A 89 -0.63 18.24 8.95
CA ALA A 89 -0.49 17.26 10.03
C ALA A 89 -0.08 17.93 11.34
N THR A 90 -0.48 17.37 12.49
CA THR A 90 -0.10 17.92 13.79
C THR A 90 1.28 17.45 14.27
N GLN A 91 1.88 16.45 13.59
CA GLN A 91 3.19 15.90 13.94
C GLN A 91 3.94 15.37 12.70
N PRO A 92 5.29 15.28 12.74
CA PRO A 92 6.11 14.85 11.61
C PRO A 92 6.09 13.33 11.44
N TYR A 93 5.10 12.80 10.72
CA TYR A 93 4.97 11.35 10.48
C TYR A 93 6.01 10.78 9.51
N PHE A 94 6.42 11.57 8.51
CA PHE A 94 7.22 11.10 7.40
C PHE A 94 8.70 11.06 7.76
N ASP A 95 9.29 9.88 7.67
CA ASP A 95 10.68 9.62 8.05
C ASP A 95 11.55 9.34 6.81
N PRO A 96 12.87 9.60 6.83
CA PRO A 96 13.75 9.32 5.69
C PRO A 96 13.76 7.84 5.25
N GLN A 97 13.39 6.91 6.13
CA GLN A 97 13.32 5.48 5.81
C GLN A 97 11.98 5.09 5.16
N GLY A 98 11.01 6.01 5.13
CA GLY A 98 9.69 5.86 4.53
C GLY A 98 8.80 4.81 5.20
N VAL A 99 9.08 4.46 6.46
CA VAL A 99 8.36 3.38 7.15
C VAL A 99 6.90 3.73 7.30
N PHE A 100 6.60 4.97 7.72
CA PHE A 100 5.24 5.41 7.90
C PHE A 100 4.44 5.35 6.59
N ILE A 101 4.92 6.00 5.51
CA ILE A 101 4.20 6.01 4.23
C ILE A 101 4.04 4.59 3.67
N PHE A 102 5.05 3.73 3.86
CA PHE A 102 4.99 2.36 3.38
C PHE A 102 3.82 1.61 4.03
N ILE A 103 3.66 1.73 5.35
CA ILE A 103 2.60 1.06 6.10
C ILE A 103 1.22 1.63 5.76
N VAL A 104 1.03 2.96 5.75
CA VAL A 104 -0.31 3.56 5.63
C VAL A 104 -0.76 3.76 4.18
N PHE A 105 0.18 3.81 3.23
CA PHE A 105 -0.10 4.04 1.82
C PHE A 105 0.24 2.80 0.98
N SER A 106 1.49 2.36 0.96
CA SER A 106 1.92 1.30 0.05
C SER A 106 1.35 -0.08 0.38
N VAL A 107 1.30 -0.50 1.64
CA VAL A 107 0.81 -1.84 2.01
C VAL A 107 -0.66 -2.06 1.63
N PRO A 108 -1.61 -1.16 1.97
CA PRO A 108 -3.00 -1.28 1.50
C PRO A 108 -3.11 -1.32 -0.02
N LEU A 109 -2.34 -0.48 -0.73
CA LEU A 109 -2.31 -0.49 -2.18
C LEU A 109 -1.72 -1.80 -2.72
N LEU A 110 -0.64 -2.33 -2.15
CA LEU A 110 -0.05 -3.60 -2.58
C LEU A 110 -1.05 -4.77 -2.44
N LEU A 111 -1.84 -4.79 -1.35
CA LEU A 111 -2.91 -5.78 -1.18
C LEU A 111 -3.99 -5.64 -2.25
N LEU A 112 -4.41 -4.40 -2.56
CA LEU A 112 -5.35 -4.14 -3.64
C LEU A 112 -4.79 -4.56 -5.01
N SER A 113 -3.53 -4.21 -5.29
CA SER A 113 -2.79 -4.62 -6.50
C SER A 113 -2.71 -6.13 -6.63
N PHE A 114 -2.53 -6.85 -5.53
CA PHE A 114 -2.49 -8.31 -5.54
C PHE A 114 -3.84 -8.90 -5.93
N CYS A 115 -4.95 -8.38 -5.39
CA CYS A 115 -6.30 -8.80 -5.79
C CYS A 115 -6.60 -8.46 -7.26
N LEU A 116 -6.22 -7.28 -7.72
CA LEU A 116 -6.32 -6.88 -9.13
C LEU A 116 -5.54 -7.84 -10.04
N LEU A 117 -4.30 -8.19 -9.66
CA LEU A 117 -3.46 -9.12 -10.39
C LEU A 117 -4.09 -10.51 -10.48
N ILE A 118 -4.61 -11.06 -9.38
CA ILE A 118 -5.32 -12.34 -9.39
C ILE A 118 -6.49 -12.30 -10.36
N ASN A 119 -7.32 -11.25 -10.29
CA ASN A 119 -8.49 -11.11 -11.16
C ASN A 119 -8.09 -11.05 -12.64
N LEU A 120 -7.05 -10.28 -12.97
CA LEU A 120 -6.50 -10.18 -14.34
C LEU A 120 -5.96 -11.53 -14.85
N ILE A 121 -5.27 -12.30 -14.00
CA ILE A 121 -4.77 -13.63 -14.37
C ILE A 121 -5.93 -14.58 -14.65
N VAL A 122 -6.93 -14.63 -13.77
CA VAL A 122 -8.11 -15.49 -13.93
C VAL A 122 -8.86 -15.16 -15.23
N SER A 123 -9.09 -13.87 -15.49
CA SER A 123 -9.68 -13.38 -16.74
C SER A 123 -8.89 -13.84 -17.96
N THR A 124 -7.57 -13.61 -17.96
CA THR A 124 -6.70 -13.96 -19.10
C THR A 124 -6.68 -15.47 -19.35
N VAL A 125 -6.63 -16.30 -18.29
CA VAL A 125 -6.69 -17.76 -18.41
C VAL A 125 -8.05 -18.21 -18.97
N SER A 126 -9.15 -17.61 -18.52
CA SER A 126 -10.48 -17.92 -19.02
C SER A 126 -10.60 -17.63 -20.51
N VAL A 127 -10.13 -16.47 -20.97
CA VAL A 127 -10.12 -16.11 -22.40
C VAL A 127 -9.25 -17.09 -23.19
N LEU A 128 -8.04 -17.39 -22.72
CA LEU A 128 -7.15 -18.34 -23.40
C LEU A 128 -7.78 -19.73 -23.54
N SER A 129 -8.41 -20.24 -22.48
CA SER A 129 -9.07 -21.56 -22.51
C SER A 129 -10.22 -21.62 -23.52
N SER A 130 -10.89 -20.50 -23.79
CA SER A 130 -11.95 -20.42 -24.81
C SER A 130 -11.43 -20.37 -26.25
N LEU A 131 -10.16 -20.01 -26.43
CA LEU A 131 -9.51 -19.88 -27.74
C LEU A 131 -8.75 -21.14 -28.16
N SER A 132 -8.41 -22.04 -27.24
CA SER A 132 -7.80 -23.33 -27.56
C SER A 132 -8.87 -24.27 -28.13
N PRO A 133 -8.89 -24.56 -29.45
CA PRO A 133 -9.75 -25.61 -29.97
C PRO A 133 -9.14 -26.94 -29.52
N LEU A 134 -9.84 -27.67 -28.65
CA LEU A 134 -9.51 -29.06 -28.36
C LEU A 134 -9.64 -29.92 -29.62
#